data_AF-A0A832SBH8-F1
#
_entry.id   AF-A0A832SBH8-F1
#
_cell.length_a   1.000
_cell.length_b   1.000
_cell.length_c   1.000
_cell.angle_alpha   90.00
_cell.angle_beta   90.00
_cell.angle_gamma   90.00
#
_symmetry.space_group_name_H-M   'P 1'
#
loop_
_entity.id
_entity.type
_entity.pdbx_description
1 polymer ?
#
loop_
_entity_poly.entity_id
_entity_poly.type
_entity_poly.pdbx_seq_one_letter_code
_entity_poly.pdbx_strand_id
1 'polypeptide(L)'
;MDHNTSQDKDRNMDKDETYEGAHPELQDLSFPRTDNMLYSILNSLNQNIANFNAYLKFKNYISEDTLNSELLKRSMGIHRDFSALFLHTKEELVFIYPELLEKAERLLFKGDAGVDFIKYTCKMNKIINDYKLVLYREGYLPDFKRQLILTDT
;
A
#
# COMPACT_ATOMS: atom_id res chain seq x y z
N MET A 1 -1.84 -53.24 -48.44
CA MET A 1 -3.25 -53.48 -48.07
C MET A 1 -3.55 -52.63 -46.84
N ASP A 2 -3.42 -51.31 -46.92
CA ASP A 2 -4.26 -50.34 -47.67
C ASP A 2 -5.64 -50.26 -47.02
N HIS A 3 -6.24 -49.12 -46.67
CA HIS A 3 -5.92 -47.70 -46.81
C HIS A 3 -7.06 -46.96 -46.06
N ASN A 4 -6.79 -45.74 -45.55
CA ASN A 4 -7.67 -44.55 -45.70
C ASN A 4 -9.01 -44.46 -44.93
N THR A 5 -9.47 -43.35 -44.34
CA THR A 5 -8.95 -41.97 -44.12
C THR A 5 -9.85 -41.28 -43.08
N SER A 6 -9.32 -40.21 -42.46
CA SER A 6 -9.98 -38.94 -42.09
C SER A 6 -11.15 -38.94 -41.09
N GLN A 7 -10.93 -38.28 -39.94
CA GLN A 7 -11.38 -36.88 -39.82
C GLN A 7 -10.76 -36.19 -38.61
N ASP A 8 -10.24 -34.99 -38.89
CA ASP A 8 -9.72 -33.99 -37.97
C ASP A 8 -10.66 -33.69 -36.79
N LYS A 9 -10.05 -33.50 -35.61
CA LYS A 9 -10.41 -32.38 -34.76
C LYS A 9 -9.24 -32.02 -33.85
N ASP A 10 -8.53 -30.99 -34.30
CA ASP A 10 -7.69 -30.09 -33.53
C ASP A 10 -8.06 -30.06 -32.04
N ARG A 11 -7.17 -30.59 -31.22
CA ARG A 11 -6.92 -30.04 -29.89
C ARG A 11 -5.43 -29.78 -29.82
N ASN A 12 -5.04 -28.65 -30.41
CA ASN A 12 -3.84 -27.93 -29.99
C ASN A 12 -4.02 -27.71 -28.49
N MET A 13 -3.42 -28.60 -27.71
CA MET A 13 -3.36 -28.48 -26.27
C MET A 13 -2.39 -27.34 -26.03
N ASP A 14 -2.97 -26.22 -25.63
CA ASP A 14 -2.28 -24.97 -25.37
C ASP A 14 -1.00 -25.24 -24.59
N LYS A 15 0.07 -24.60 -25.05
CA LYS A 15 1.34 -24.51 -24.35
C LYS A 15 1.02 -23.96 -22.97
N ASP A 16 1.09 -24.84 -21.98
CA ASP A 16 1.11 -24.49 -20.58
C ASP A 16 2.43 -23.74 -20.37
N GLU A 17 2.42 -22.43 -20.64
CA GLU A 17 3.47 -21.51 -20.23
C GLU A 17 3.42 -21.49 -18.71
N THR A 18 4.08 -22.49 -18.11
CA THR A 18 4.37 -22.52 -16.70
C THR A 18 5.20 -21.27 -16.43
N TYR A 19 4.54 -20.23 -15.95
CA TYR A 19 5.18 -19.02 -15.49
C TYR A 19 6.05 -19.41 -14.30
N GLU A 20 7.31 -19.76 -14.59
CA GLU A 20 8.41 -19.72 -13.63
C GLU A 20 8.58 -18.25 -13.27
N GLY A 21 7.69 -17.78 -12.38
CA GLY A 21 7.83 -16.48 -11.76
C GLY A 21 9.26 -16.39 -11.26
N ALA A 22 9.93 -15.28 -11.58
CA ALA A 22 11.24 -15.01 -11.01
C ALA A 22 11.17 -15.35 -9.53
N HIS A 23 12.06 -16.22 -9.06
CA HIS A 23 12.34 -16.40 -7.65
C HIS A 23 13.37 -15.32 -7.30
N PRO A 24 13.00 -14.05 -7.00
CA PRO A 24 13.89 -13.28 -6.18
C PRO A 24 13.92 -14.05 -4.87
N GLU A 25 15.09 -14.55 -4.49
CA GLU A 25 15.35 -14.89 -3.10
C GLU A 25 15.10 -13.60 -2.30
N LEU A 26 13.84 -13.42 -1.86
CA LEU A 26 13.48 -12.36 -0.96
C LEU A 26 14.32 -12.62 0.27
N GLN A 27 15.26 -11.72 0.56
CA GLN A 27 16.00 -11.77 1.81
C GLN A 27 14.99 -11.96 2.94
N ASP A 28 15.21 -12.97 3.78
CA ASP A 28 14.45 -13.16 5.00
C ASP A 28 14.67 -11.94 5.89
N LEU A 29 13.77 -10.96 5.74
CA LEU A 29 13.70 -9.81 6.62
C LEU A 29 13.14 -10.35 7.94
N SER A 30 13.99 -10.38 8.97
CA SER A 30 13.59 -10.79 10.31
C SER A 30 12.31 -10.05 10.72
N PHE A 31 11.25 -10.80 11.04
CA PHE A 31 10.03 -10.21 11.58
C PHE A 31 10.38 -9.40 12.85
N PRO A 32 9.93 -8.14 12.96
CA PRO A 32 10.12 -7.38 14.18
C PRO A 32 9.41 -8.11 15.32
N ARG A 33 10.08 -8.22 16.47
CA ARG A 33 9.45 -8.71 17.71
C ARG A 33 8.14 -7.95 17.95
N THR A 34 7.10 -8.71 18.26
CA THR A 34 5.68 -8.36 18.28
C THR A 34 5.25 -7.20 19.18
N ASP A 35 6.15 -6.61 19.97
CA ASP A 35 5.80 -5.49 20.86
C ASP A 35 5.74 -4.12 20.16
N ASN A 36 6.11 -3.99 18.88
CA ASN A 36 6.09 -2.68 18.21
C ASN A 36 5.87 -2.72 16.67
N MET A 37 5.22 -3.75 16.15
CA MET A 37 4.96 -3.86 14.70
C MET A 37 4.10 -2.70 14.18
N LEU A 38 3.00 -2.38 14.86
CA LEU A 38 2.14 -1.24 14.50
C LEU A 38 2.91 0.09 14.53
N TYR A 39 3.73 0.30 15.57
CA TYR A 39 4.58 1.49 15.67
C TYR A 39 5.61 1.56 14.56
N SER A 40 6.20 0.42 14.17
CA SER A 40 7.16 0.36 13.06
C SER A 40 6.50 0.67 11.72
N ILE A 41 5.30 0.12 11.47
CA ILE A 41 4.48 0.42 10.30
C ILE A 41 4.14 1.92 10.27
N LEU A 42 3.68 2.47 11.37
CA LEU A 42 3.31 3.89 11.47
C LEU A 42 4.50 4.82 11.31
N ASN A 43 5.66 4.48 11.87
CA ASN A 43 6.87 5.26 11.71
C ASN A 43 7.32 5.29 10.24
N SER A 44 7.36 4.14 9.58
CA SER A 44 7.64 4.04 8.14
C SER A 44 6.61 4.83 7.31
N LEU A 45 5.33 4.71 7.64
CA LEU A 45 4.25 5.43 6.98
C LEU A 45 4.42 6.95 7.12
N ASN A 46 4.70 7.43 8.33
CA ASN A 46 4.94 8.85 8.61
C ASN A 46 6.14 9.37 7.83
N GLN A 47 7.24 8.62 7.80
CA GLN A 47 8.43 8.99 7.07
C GLN A 47 8.16 9.07 5.56
N ASN A 48 7.44 8.09 5.00
CA ASN A 48 7.09 8.11 3.57
C ASN A 48 6.16 9.28 3.23
N ILE A 49 5.18 9.60 4.08
CA ILE A 49 4.29 10.77 3.90
C ILE A 49 5.07 12.08 3.97
N ALA A 50 5.93 12.24 4.98
CA ALA A 50 6.74 13.44 5.16
C ALA A 50 7.66 13.66 3.95
N ASN A 51 8.35 12.61 3.50
CA ASN A 51 9.22 12.66 2.33
C ASN A 51 8.43 12.97 1.05
N PHE A 52 7.29 12.31 0.83
CA PHE A 52 6.42 12.57 -0.32
C PHE A 52 6.00 14.05 -0.38
N ASN A 53 5.56 14.62 0.75
CA ASN A 53 5.19 16.02 0.84
C ASN A 53 6.39 16.96 0.62
N ALA A 54 7.58 16.59 1.10
CA ALA A 54 8.80 17.35 0.87
C ALA A 54 9.16 17.38 -0.63
N TYR A 55 9.13 16.23 -1.32
CA TYR A 55 9.36 16.17 -2.77
C TYR A 55 8.35 17.01 -3.54
N LEU A 56 7.06 16.98 -3.17
CA LEU A 56 6.06 17.85 -3.79
C LEU A 56 6.33 19.34 -3.54
N LYS A 57 6.77 19.72 -2.34
CA LYS A 57 7.07 21.10 -1.97
C LYS A 57 8.29 21.65 -2.73
N PHE A 58 9.32 20.82 -2.92
CA PHE A 58 10.58 21.22 -3.54
C PHE A 58 10.72 20.79 -5.00
N LYS A 59 9.63 20.37 -5.66
CA LYS A 59 9.63 19.84 -7.03
C LYS A 59 10.36 20.70 -8.07
N ASN A 60 10.33 22.03 -7.92
CA ASN A 60 10.96 22.96 -8.85
C ASN A 60 12.50 23.00 -8.74
N TYR A 61 13.07 22.38 -7.69
CA TYR A 61 14.51 22.34 -7.42
C TYR A 61 15.13 20.98 -7.71
N ILE A 62 14.34 20.01 -8.22
CA ILE A 62 14.74 18.62 -8.41
C ILE A 62 14.51 18.28 -9.89
N SER A 63 15.40 17.47 -10.48
CA SER A 63 15.19 17.01 -11.85
C SER A 63 13.94 16.12 -11.95
N GLU A 64 13.24 16.20 -13.08
CA GLU A 64 11.97 15.49 -13.29
C GLU A 64 12.09 13.98 -13.08
N ASP A 65 13.15 13.36 -13.60
CA ASP A 65 13.40 11.92 -13.44
C ASP A 65 13.59 11.51 -11.97
N THR A 66 14.38 12.29 -11.22
CA THR A 66 14.62 12.04 -9.80
C THR A 66 13.33 12.23 -9.00
N LEU A 67 12.59 13.30 -9.31
CA LEU A 67 11.32 13.60 -8.67
C LEU A 67 10.30 12.49 -8.89
N ASN A 68 10.13 12.03 -10.13
CA ASN A 68 9.16 10.99 -10.48
C ASN A 68 9.51 9.66 -9.80
N SER A 69 10.78 9.27 -9.82
CA SER A 69 11.25 8.04 -9.16
C SER A 69 11.02 8.08 -7.65
N GLU A 70 11.41 9.17 -6.98
CA GLU A 70 11.22 9.30 -5.53
C GLU A 70 9.75 9.40 -5.13
N LEU A 71 8.93 10.18 -5.86
CA LEU A 71 7.49 10.26 -5.59
C LEU A 71 6.81 8.90 -5.75
N LEU A 72 7.14 8.13 -6.80
CA LEU A 72 6.60 6.80 -7.01
C LEU A 72 7.03 5.84 -5.88
N LYS A 73 8.31 5.85 -5.51
CA LYS A 73 8.84 5.05 -4.39
C LYS A 73 8.13 5.34 -3.08
N ARG A 74 7.92 6.63 -2.74
CA ARG A 74 7.20 7.01 -1.52
C ARG A 74 5.71 6.69 -1.60
N SER A 75 5.08 6.90 -2.75
CA SER A 75 3.69 6.50 -3.00
C SER A 75 3.48 5.01 -2.74
N MET A 76 4.34 4.15 -3.29
CA MET A 76 4.28 2.70 -3.06
C MET A 76 4.52 2.35 -1.59
N GLY A 77 5.48 3.01 -0.93
CA GLY A 77 5.74 2.85 0.50
C GLY A 77 4.53 3.21 1.37
N ILE A 78 3.88 4.35 1.08
CA ILE A 78 2.64 4.77 1.76
C ILE A 78 1.54 3.73 1.59
N HIS A 79 1.32 3.27 0.36
CA HIS A 79 0.29 2.29 0.06
C HIS A 79 0.53 0.96 0.79
N ARG A 80 1.77 0.45 0.75
CA ARG A 80 2.19 -0.77 1.45
C ARG A 80 1.98 -0.65 2.96
N ASP A 81 2.52 0.41 3.56
CA ASP A 81 2.48 0.59 5.01
C ASP A 81 1.04 0.83 5.49
N PHE A 82 0.24 1.57 4.73
CA PHE A 82 -1.17 1.77 5.05
C PHE A 82 -1.99 0.48 4.89
N SER A 83 -1.73 -0.33 3.86
CA SER A 83 -2.36 -1.64 3.71
C SER A 83 -2.03 -2.56 4.88
N ALA A 84 -0.76 -2.60 5.30
CA ALA A 84 -0.35 -3.37 6.45
C ALA A 84 -1.08 -2.88 7.71
N LEU A 85 -1.09 -1.57 7.97
CA LEU A 85 -1.79 -0.99 9.11
C LEU A 85 -3.29 -1.35 9.11
N PHE A 86 -3.93 -1.20 7.95
CA PHE A 86 -5.35 -1.53 7.77
C PHE A 86 -5.63 -3.00 8.06
N LEU A 87 -4.85 -3.92 7.50
CA LEU A 87 -5.05 -5.36 7.69
C LEU A 87 -4.87 -5.79 9.15
N HIS A 88 -3.96 -5.14 9.90
CA HIS A 88 -3.72 -5.48 11.30
C HIS A 88 -4.81 -4.97 12.25
N THR A 89 -5.62 -4.00 11.84
CA THR A 89 -6.54 -3.30 12.77
C THR A 89 -8.00 -3.32 12.30
N LYS A 90 -8.28 -3.74 11.05
CA LYS A 90 -9.63 -3.75 10.47
C LYS A 90 -10.63 -4.60 11.23
N GLU A 91 -10.24 -5.75 11.78
CA GLU A 91 -11.18 -6.72 12.34
C GLU A 91 -11.88 -6.19 13.59
N GLU A 92 -11.15 -5.42 14.39
CA GLU A 92 -11.69 -4.78 15.59
C GLU A 92 -12.40 -3.47 15.23
N LEU A 93 -11.82 -2.68 14.32
CA LEU A 93 -12.37 -1.38 13.93
C LEU A 93 -13.64 -1.46 13.08
N VAL A 94 -13.93 -2.57 12.40
CA VAL A 94 -15.11 -2.69 11.52
C VAL A 94 -16.43 -2.51 12.28
N PHE A 95 -16.46 -2.88 13.56
CA PHE A 95 -17.64 -2.77 14.41
C PHE A 95 -17.89 -1.34 14.90
N ILE A 96 -16.85 -0.48 14.87
CA ILE A 96 -16.89 0.87 15.45
C ILE A 96 -16.90 1.95 14.34
N TYR A 97 -16.12 1.76 13.28
CA TYR A 97 -15.93 2.72 12.19
C TYR A 97 -16.11 2.09 10.79
N PRO A 98 -17.27 1.46 10.49
CA PRO A 98 -17.48 0.74 9.23
C PRO A 98 -17.33 1.65 7.99
N GLU A 99 -17.83 2.88 8.04
CA GLU A 99 -17.75 3.82 6.91
C GLU A 99 -16.31 4.24 6.58
N LEU A 100 -15.47 4.39 7.62
CA LEU A 100 -14.05 4.72 7.44
C LEU A 100 -13.31 3.53 6.81
N LEU A 101 -13.60 2.31 7.26
CA LEU A 101 -12.99 1.11 6.69
C LEU A 101 -13.40 0.91 5.24
N GLU A 102 -14.66 1.15 4.89
CA GLU A 102 -15.11 1.02 3.50
C GLU A 102 -14.38 2.02 2.58
N LYS A 103 -14.19 3.27 3.03
CA LYS A 103 -13.43 4.30 2.31
C LYS A 103 -11.96 3.89 2.16
N ALA A 104 -11.34 3.39 3.23
CA ALA A 104 -9.95 2.93 3.22
C ALA A 104 -9.77 1.73 2.29
N GLU A 105 -10.65 0.73 2.37
CA GLU A 105 -10.60 -0.47 1.53
C GLU A 105 -10.78 -0.12 0.04
N ARG A 106 -11.73 0.78 -0.27
CA ARG A 106 -11.94 1.25 -1.64
C ARG A 106 -10.69 1.92 -2.20
N LEU A 107 -10.04 2.74 -1.40
CA LEU A 107 -8.77 3.40 -1.76
C LEU A 107 -7.58 2.44 -1.77
N LEU A 108 -7.59 1.33 -1.05
CA LEU A 108 -6.45 0.41 -1.04
C LEU A 108 -6.56 -0.63 -2.16
N PHE A 109 -7.76 -1.16 -2.42
CA PHE A 109 -7.91 -2.39 -3.20
C PHE A 109 -8.85 -2.27 -4.40
N LYS A 110 -9.70 -1.23 -4.46
CA LYS A 110 -10.68 -1.03 -5.55
C LYS A 110 -10.25 0.09 -6.50
N GLY A 111 -8.95 0.24 -6.70
CA GLY A 111 -8.37 1.37 -7.44
C GLY A 111 -8.97 1.58 -8.83
N ASP A 112 -9.00 2.85 -9.26
CA ASP A 112 -9.33 3.22 -10.63
C ASP A 112 -8.05 3.19 -11.49
N ALA A 113 -8.06 2.40 -12.55
CA ALA A 113 -6.96 2.37 -13.51
C ALA A 113 -6.80 3.74 -14.21
N GLY A 114 -5.56 4.18 -14.41
CA GLY A 114 -5.25 5.45 -15.08
C GLY A 114 -5.32 6.71 -14.22
N VAL A 115 -5.48 6.57 -12.90
CA VAL A 115 -5.43 7.73 -11.97
C VAL A 115 -3.98 8.16 -11.73
N ASP A 116 -3.75 9.47 -11.83
CA ASP A 116 -2.52 10.14 -11.40
C ASP A 116 -2.14 9.74 -9.96
N PHE A 117 -1.03 9.01 -9.83
CA PHE A 117 -0.57 8.44 -8.56
C PHE A 117 -0.27 9.51 -7.50
N ILE A 118 0.12 10.72 -7.91
CA ILE A 118 0.37 11.82 -6.98
C ILE A 118 -0.96 12.26 -6.38
N LYS A 119 -1.99 12.49 -7.21
CA LYS A 119 -3.33 12.83 -6.74
C LYS A 119 -3.92 11.72 -5.89
N TYR A 120 -3.70 10.47 -6.28
CA TYR A 120 -4.15 9.31 -5.53
C TYR A 120 -3.51 9.23 -4.14
N THR A 121 -2.18 9.39 -4.07
CA THR A 121 -1.44 9.41 -2.80
C THR A 121 -1.89 10.57 -1.91
N CYS A 122 -2.13 11.75 -2.49
CA CYS A 122 -2.70 12.88 -1.74
C CYS A 122 -4.09 12.58 -1.16
N LYS A 123 -4.97 11.86 -1.89
CA LYS A 123 -6.26 11.39 -1.37
C LYS A 123 -6.07 10.36 -0.26
N MET A 124 -5.14 9.43 -0.45
CA MET A 124 -4.81 8.39 0.53
C MET A 124 -4.29 9.00 1.84
N ASN A 125 -3.41 10.00 1.77
CA ASN A 125 -2.88 10.71 2.93
C ASN A 125 -3.97 11.32 3.81
N LYS A 126 -5.08 11.80 3.23
CA LYS A 126 -6.22 12.32 4.00
C LYS A 126 -6.87 11.22 4.83
N ILE A 127 -7.22 10.09 4.20
CA ILE A 127 -7.82 8.95 4.90
C ILE A 127 -6.87 8.33 5.92
N ILE A 128 -5.57 8.29 5.63
CA ILE A 128 -4.56 7.83 6.60
C ILE A 128 -4.57 8.69 7.88
N ASN A 129 -4.74 10.01 7.78
CA ASN A 129 -4.79 10.87 8.95
C ASN A 129 -6.05 10.59 9.80
N ASP A 130 -7.21 10.43 9.16
CA ASP A 130 -8.45 10.04 9.84
C ASP A 130 -8.29 8.67 10.53
N TYR A 131 -7.64 7.73 9.84
CA TYR A 131 -7.35 6.40 10.37
C TYR A 131 -6.44 6.43 11.60
N LYS A 132 -5.37 7.23 11.56
CA LYS A 132 -4.47 7.42 12.72
C LYS A 132 -5.20 7.99 13.92
N LEU A 133 -6.14 8.92 13.71
CA LEU A 133 -6.95 9.48 14.79
C LEU A 133 -7.83 8.40 15.44
N VAL A 134 -8.45 7.53 14.65
CA VAL A 134 -9.22 6.39 15.15
C VAL A 134 -8.34 5.44 15.94
N LEU A 135 -7.19 5.02 15.40
CA LEU A 135 -6.24 4.16 16.12
C LEU A 135 -5.81 4.75 17.46
N TYR A 136 -5.61 6.07 17.51
CA TYR A 136 -5.31 6.76 18.76
C TYR A 136 -6.48 6.71 19.76
N ARG A 137 -7.71 7.00 19.31
CA ARG A 137 -8.91 7.00 20.16
C ARG A 137 -9.20 5.62 20.77
N GLU A 138 -8.99 4.57 19.97
CA GLU A 138 -9.21 3.18 20.40
C GLU A 138 -8.01 2.59 21.16
N GLY A 139 -6.97 3.38 21.43
CA GLY A 139 -5.87 2.98 22.30
C GLY A 139 -4.80 2.09 21.66
N TYR A 140 -4.76 1.97 20.34
CA TYR A 140 -3.68 1.25 19.64
C TYR A 140 -2.32 1.95 19.77
N LEU A 141 -2.31 3.26 20.08
CA LEU A 141 -1.10 4.10 20.11
C LEU A 141 -1.10 5.07 21.30
N PRO A 142 -1.01 4.58 22.55
CA PRO A 142 -1.10 5.41 23.74
C PRO A 142 -0.02 6.52 23.83
N ASP A 143 1.17 6.29 23.25
CA ASP A 143 2.29 7.25 23.31
C ASP A 143 2.22 8.35 22.23
N PHE A 144 1.32 8.25 21.26
CA PHE A 144 1.16 9.24 20.18
C PHE A 144 0.65 10.61 20.67
N LYS A 145 0.17 10.66 21.92
CA LYS A 145 -0.29 11.87 22.63
C LYS A 145 0.74 13.00 22.63
N ARG A 146 2.04 12.70 22.59
CA ARG A 146 3.10 13.73 22.62
C ARG A 146 3.34 14.45 21.29
N GLN A 147 3.01 13.85 20.15
CA GLN A 147 3.36 14.41 18.83
C GLN A 147 2.22 15.19 18.18
N LEU A 148 0.97 14.77 18.38
CA LEU A 148 -0.23 15.46 17.87
C LEU A 148 -0.48 16.80 18.58
N ILE A 149 -0.22 16.87 19.89
CA ILE A 149 -0.34 18.11 20.68
C ILE A 149 0.71 19.16 20.26
N LEU A 150 1.84 18.75 19.69
CA LEU A 150 2.91 19.66 19.22
C LEU A 150 2.68 20.23 17.82
N THR A 151 1.67 19.78 17.09
CA THR A 151 1.36 20.29 15.74
C THR A 151 0.26 21.34 15.71
N ASP A 152 -0.44 21.56 16.83
CA ASP A 152 -1.53 22.54 17.02
C ASP A 152 -1.12 23.78 17.85
N THR A 153 0.19 24.01 18.07
CA THR A 153 0.76 25.23 18.69
C THR A 153 1.82 25.84 17.81
#